data_AF-X1AGP4-F1
#
_entry.id   AF-X1AGP4-F1
#
_cell.length_a   1.000
_cell.length_b   1.000
_cell.length_c   1.000
_cell.angle_alpha   90.00
_cell.angle_beta   90.00
_cell.angle_gamma   90.00
#
_symmetry.space_group_name_H-M   'P 1'
#
loop_
_entity.id
_entity.type
_entity.pdbx_description
1 polymer ?
#
loop_
_entity_poly.entity_id
_entity_poly.type
_entity_poly.pdbx_seq_one_letter_code
_entity_poly.pdbx_strand_id
1 'polypeptide(L)'
;MKINAVPPDILLAQKILAVLYRPRSMGRDFYDVIFLFSKANPNYNFLREKMKLKEKDDIKEIKKKLLLKCEKINFKKLAEDVKTFLFYPHDAEKIMLFPDFIRTKMQG
;
A
#
# COMPACT_ATOMS: atom_id res chain seq x y z
N MET A 1 -1.48 -23.20 -20.78
CA MET A 1 -1.97 -23.18 -19.38
C MET A 1 -2.36 -21.75 -19.04
N LYS A 2 -3.58 -21.51 -18.55
CA LYS A 2 -4.02 -20.19 -18.06
C LYS A 2 -4.17 -20.28 -16.53
N ILE A 3 -3.54 -19.37 -15.80
CA ILE A 3 -3.65 -19.29 -14.34
C ILE A 3 -4.53 -18.08 -14.02
N ASN A 4 -5.61 -18.31 -13.27
CA ASN A 4 -6.47 -17.22 -12.82
C ASN A 4 -5.72 -16.37 -11.78
N ALA A 5 -5.76 -15.05 -11.96
CA ALA A 5 -5.11 -14.09 -11.07
C ALA A 5 -6.09 -13.00 -10.66
N VAL A 6 -5.86 -12.43 -9.47
CA VAL A 6 -6.65 -11.30 -8.97
C VAL A 6 -6.39 -10.07 -9.85
N PRO A 7 -7.43 -9.30 -10.22
CA PRO A 7 -7.26 -8.03 -10.93
C PRO A 7 -6.32 -7.06 -10.19
N PRO A 8 -5.47 -6.28 -10.90
CA PRO A 8 -4.48 -5.41 -10.26
C PRO A 8 -5.05 -4.37 -9.30
N ASP A 9 -6.24 -3.82 -9.58
CA ASP A 9 -6.93 -2.83 -8.75
C ASP A 9 -7.39 -3.42 -7.41
N ILE A 10 -7.92 -4.65 -7.44
CA ILE A 10 -8.31 -5.42 -6.25
C ILE A 10 -7.07 -5.86 -5.47
N LEU A 11 -6.02 -6.31 -6.17
CA LEU A 11 -4.77 -6.71 -5.52
C LEU A 11 -4.12 -5.53 -4.79
N LEU A 12 -4.11 -4.34 -5.41
CA LEU A 12 -3.64 -3.11 -4.78
C LEU A 12 -4.47 -2.75 -3.55
N ALA A 13 -5.80 -2.85 -3.64
CA ALA A 13 -6.68 -2.63 -2.49
C ALA A 13 -6.37 -3.62 -1.34
N GLN A 14 -6.17 -4.91 -1.64
CA GLN A 14 -5.78 -5.91 -0.64
C GLN A 14 -4.43 -5.58 0.01
N LYS A 15 -3.47 -5.06 -0.76
CA LYS A 15 -2.16 -4.64 -0.25
C LYS A 15 -2.25 -3.41 0.65
N ILE A 16 -3.11 -2.45 0.32
CA ILE A 16 -3.42 -1.31 1.21
C ILE A 16 -4.02 -1.80 2.53
N LEU A 17 -4.96 -2.74 2.51
CA LEU A 17 -5.51 -3.35 3.73
C LEU A 17 -4.43 -4.06 4.55
N ALA A 18 -3.49 -4.76 3.89
CA ALA A 18 -2.37 -5.41 4.57
C ALA A 18 -1.47 -4.40 5.28
N VAL A 19 -1.13 -3.27 4.62
CA VAL A 19 -0.36 -2.17 5.22
C VAL A 19 -1.06 -1.63 6.47
N LEU A 20 -2.38 -1.44 6.42
CA LEU A 20 -3.15 -0.89 7.53
C LEU A 20 -3.28 -1.86 8.71
N TYR A 21 -3.72 -3.10 8.44
CA TYR A 21 -4.28 -3.98 9.44
C TYR A 21 -3.39 -5.15 9.87
N ARG A 22 -2.28 -5.44 9.17
CA ARG A 22 -1.35 -6.47 9.66
C ARG A 22 -0.79 -6.06 11.04
N PRO A 23 -0.73 -7.00 12.00
CA PRO A 23 -0.13 -6.74 13.31
C PRO A 23 1.34 -6.32 13.20
N ARG A 24 2.07 -6.94 12.26
CA ARG A 24 3.45 -6.60 11.93
C ARG A 24 3.52 -6.01 10.53
N SER A 25 4.08 -4.80 10.42
CA SER A 25 4.38 -4.18 9.13
C SER A 25 5.44 -4.98 8.38
N MET A 26 5.26 -5.17 7.08
CA MET A 26 6.19 -5.90 6.22
C MET A 26 6.61 -5.03 5.05
N GLY A 27 7.92 -4.86 4.82
CA GLY A 27 8.44 -3.93 3.81
C GLY A 27 7.91 -4.23 2.40
N ARG A 28 7.76 -5.52 2.08
CA ARG A 28 7.18 -5.99 0.81
C ARG A 28 5.78 -5.43 0.53
N ASP A 29 4.94 -5.25 1.56
CA ASP A 29 3.59 -4.75 1.33
C ASP A 29 3.62 -3.27 0.90
N PHE A 30 4.56 -2.47 1.44
CA PHE A 30 4.77 -1.08 1.01
C PHE A 30 5.34 -1.01 -0.40
N TYR A 31 6.33 -1.86 -0.69
CA TYR A 31 6.90 -1.97 -2.03
C TYR A 31 5.84 -2.34 -3.07
N ASP A 32 5.04 -3.38 -2.79
CA ASP A 32 4.00 -3.86 -3.66
C ASP A 32 2.93 -2.79 -3.91
N VAL A 33 2.55 -2.01 -2.89
CA VAL A 33 1.63 -0.89 -3.07
C VAL A 33 2.22 0.14 -4.05
N ILE A 34 3.46 0.58 -3.85
CA ILE A 34 4.13 1.53 -4.76
C ILE A 34 4.16 0.97 -6.19
N PHE A 35 4.57 -0.28 -6.34
CA PHE A 35 4.66 -0.95 -7.62
C PHE A 35 3.29 -1.05 -8.31
N LEU A 36 2.26 -1.50 -7.60
CA LEU A 36 0.93 -1.70 -8.15
C LEU A 36 0.23 -0.39 -8.51
N PHE A 37 0.50 0.72 -7.79
CA PHE A 37 0.03 2.05 -8.19
C PHE A 37 0.59 2.53 -9.54
N SER A 38 1.67 1.93 -10.05
CA SER A 38 2.14 2.19 -11.42
C SER A 38 1.31 1.44 -12.48
N LYS A 39 0.46 0.51 -12.06
CA LYS A 39 -0.31 -0.41 -12.94
C LYS A 39 -1.82 -0.17 -12.86
N ALA A 40 -2.33 0.22 -11.71
CA ALA A 40 -3.75 0.45 -11.49
C ALA A 40 -4.00 1.44 -10.35
N ASN A 41 -5.22 1.96 -10.27
CA ASN A 41 -5.74 2.61 -9.07
C ASN A 41 -6.37 1.55 -8.15
N PRO A 42 -6.34 1.73 -6.82
CA PRO A 42 -6.98 0.79 -5.91
C PRO A 42 -8.48 0.77 -6.16
N ASN A 43 -9.09 -0.41 -6.04
CA ASN A 43 -10.53 -0.52 -6.03
C ASN A 43 -11.10 0.09 -4.73
N TYR A 44 -11.54 1.35 -4.80
CA TYR A 44 -12.05 2.08 -3.64
C TYR A 44 -13.36 1.52 -3.10
N ASN A 45 -14.21 0.95 -3.95
CA ASN A 45 -15.44 0.28 -3.51
C ASN A 45 -15.12 -0.92 -2.61
N PHE A 46 -14.15 -1.74 -3.02
CA PHE A 46 -13.66 -2.86 -2.21
C PHE A 46 -13.04 -2.38 -0.89
N LEU A 47 -12.20 -1.35 -0.92
CA LEU A 47 -11.61 -0.77 0.31
C LEU A 47 -12.69 -0.26 1.26
N ARG A 48 -13.67 0.49 0.75
CA ARG A 48 -14.78 1.04 1.53
C ARG A 48 -15.56 -0.06 2.23
N GLU A 49 -15.92 -1.12 1.51
CA GLU A 49 -16.63 -2.26 2.08
C GLU A 49 -15.82 -2.93 3.20
N LYS A 50 -14.54 -3.25 2.95
CA LYS A 50 -13.68 -3.92 3.94
C LYS A 50 -13.35 -3.05 5.14
N MET A 51 -13.27 -1.75 4.96
CA MET A 51 -13.00 -0.77 6.02
C MET A 51 -14.28 -0.26 6.70
N LYS A 52 -15.46 -0.71 6.25
CA LYS A 52 -16.79 -0.28 6.72
C LYS A 52 -16.95 1.25 6.71
N LEU A 53 -16.43 1.89 5.67
CA LEU A 53 -16.50 3.35 5.51
C LEU A 53 -17.82 3.76 4.87
N LYS A 54 -18.31 4.95 5.21
CA LYS A 54 -19.44 5.58 4.51
C LYS A 54 -18.96 6.15 3.18
N GLU A 55 -19.88 6.31 2.23
CA GLU A 55 -19.57 6.70 0.84
C GLU A 55 -18.97 8.11 0.72
N LYS A 56 -19.37 9.03 1.60
CA LYS A 56 -18.80 10.38 1.64
C LYS A 56 -17.42 10.35 2.31
N ASP A 57 -16.41 10.87 1.62
CA ASP A 57 -15.03 11.05 2.09
C ASP A 57 -14.20 9.77 2.30
N ASP A 58 -14.56 8.64 1.67
CA ASP A 58 -13.86 7.36 1.83
C ASP A 58 -12.36 7.43 1.45
N ILE A 59 -12.02 8.04 0.32
CA ILE A 59 -10.62 8.21 -0.15
C ILE A 59 -9.79 9.01 0.86
N LYS A 60 -10.34 10.11 1.38
CA LYS A 60 -9.65 10.98 2.36
C LYS A 60 -9.41 10.24 3.66
N GLU A 61 -10.37 9.45 4.13
CA GLU A 61 -10.22 8.65 5.35
C GLU A 61 -9.21 7.51 5.17
N ILE A 62 -9.20 6.82 4.01
CA ILE A 62 -8.20 5.80 3.69
C ILE A 62 -6.80 6.42 3.67
N LYS A 63 -6.63 7.56 2.98
CA LYS A 63 -5.38 8.31 2.94
C LYS A 63 -4.91 8.70 4.34
N LYS A 64 -5.79 9.26 5.15
CA LYS A 64 -5.50 9.65 6.54
C LYS A 64 -5.02 8.46 7.36
N LYS A 65 -5.72 7.31 7.29
CA LYS A 65 -5.32 6.09 8.01
C LYS A 65 -3.95 5.57 7.56
N LEU A 66 -3.65 5.62 6.26
CA LEU A 66 -2.34 5.24 5.73
C LEU A 66 -1.23 6.13 6.28
N LEU A 67 -1.42 7.45 6.26
CA LEU A 67 -0.43 8.40 6.78
C LEU A 67 -0.21 8.22 8.29
N LEU A 68 -1.28 8.08 9.08
CA LEU A 68 -1.18 7.79 10.51
C LEU A 68 -0.48 6.45 10.80
N LYS A 69 -0.65 5.44 9.94
CA LYS A 69 0.08 4.17 10.05
C LYS A 69 1.57 4.39 9.78
N CYS A 70 1.92 5.22 8.80
CA CYS A 70 3.30 5.52 8.44
C CYS A 70 4.08 6.20 9.58
N GLU A 71 3.44 7.05 10.37
CA GLU A 71 4.08 7.73 11.52
C GLU A 71 4.61 6.75 12.57
N LYS A 72 4.04 5.55 12.67
CA LYS A 72 4.41 4.52 13.65
C LYS A 72 5.48 3.55 13.13
N ILE A 73 6.01 3.79 11.94
CA ILE A 73 6.84 2.84 11.22
C ILE A 73 8.28 3.35 11.09
N ASN A 74 9.24 2.50 11.46
CA ASN A 74 10.63 2.71 11.11
C ASN A 74 10.90 2.20 9.68
N PHE A 75 10.77 3.09 8.70
CA PHE A 75 10.95 2.76 7.29
C PHE A 75 12.38 2.35 6.93
N LYS A 76 13.40 2.89 7.63
CA LYS A 76 14.79 2.46 7.41
C LYS A 76 14.95 0.98 7.73
N LYS A 77 14.39 0.52 8.86
CA LYS A 77 14.40 -0.90 9.22
C LYS A 77 13.63 -1.77 8.22
N LEU A 78 12.46 -1.33 7.78
CA LEU A 78 11.68 -2.08 6.77
C LEU A 78 12.37 -2.16 5.41
N ALA A 79 13.09 -1.11 5.01
CA ALA A 79 13.86 -1.08 3.78
C ALA A 79 14.99 -2.12 3.83
N GLU A 80 15.75 -2.18 4.93
CA GLU A 80 16.77 -3.22 5.12
C GLU A 80 16.18 -4.63 5.12
N ASP A 81 15.07 -4.84 5.84
CA ASP A 81 14.39 -6.14 5.90
C ASP A 81 13.89 -6.60 4.52
N VAL A 82 13.42 -5.69 3.65
CA VAL A 82 12.88 -6.08 2.34
C VAL A 82 13.98 -6.32 1.30
N LYS A 83 15.15 -5.71 1.49
CA LYS A 83 16.22 -5.61 0.48
C LYS A 83 16.64 -6.97 -0.08
N THR A 84 16.67 -7.99 0.76
CA THR A 84 17.03 -9.38 0.41
C THR A 84 15.97 -10.11 -0.41
N PHE A 85 14.73 -9.60 -0.44
CA PHE A 85 13.61 -10.19 -1.19
C PHE A 85 13.38 -9.51 -2.55
N LEU A 86 13.98 -8.35 -2.80
CA LEU A 86 13.80 -7.62 -4.06
C LEU A 86 14.79 -8.09 -5.12
N PHE A 87 14.34 -8.18 -6.37
CA PHE A 87 15.22 -8.40 -7.52
C PHE A 87 16.32 -7.34 -7.61
N TYR A 88 15.95 -6.09 -7.32
CA TYR A 88 16.87 -4.96 -7.28
C TYR A 88 16.91 -4.40 -5.85
N PRO A 89 17.97 -4.68 -5.06
CA PRO A 89 18.07 -4.22 -3.67
C PRO A 89 17.88 -2.72 -3.47
N HIS A 90 18.30 -1.89 -4.44
CA HIS A 90 18.15 -0.43 -4.37
C HIS A 90 16.67 0.01 -4.40
N ASP A 91 15.77 -0.82 -4.93
CA ASP A 91 14.34 -0.51 -4.95
C ASP A 91 13.70 -0.49 -3.56
N ALA A 92 14.37 -1.04 -2.55
CA ALA A 92 13.96 -0.94 -1.15
C ALA A 92 13.87 0.52 -0.68
N GLU A 93 14.69 1.41 -1.25
CA GLU A 93 14.71 2.82 -0.88
C GLU A 93 13.39 3.54 -1.21
N LYS A 94 12.64 3.06 -2.20
CA LYS A 94 11.33 3.60 -2.59
C LYS A 94 10.34 3.57 -1.42
N ILE A 95 10.46 2.57 -0.53
CA ILE A 95 9.60 2.45 0.65
C ILE A 95 9.80 3.63 1.62
N MET A 96 11.00 4.22 1.67
CA MET A 96 11.24 5.39 2.53
C MET A 96 10.41 6.60 2.07
N LEU A 97 10.07 6.66 0.78
CA LEU A 97 9.25 7.72 0.18
C LEU A 97 7.75 7.43 0.25
N PHE A 98 7.35 6.32 0.88
CA PHE A 98 5.95 5.88 0.89
C PHE A 98 4.96 6.94 1.43
N PRO A 99 5.26 7.68 2.53
CA PRO A 99 4.33 8.70 3.02
C PRO A 99 4.08 9.82 2.00
N ASP A 100 5.14 10.33 1.37
CA ASP A 100 5.05 11.39 0.36
C ASP A 100 4.38 10.89 -0.90
N PHE A 101 4.68 9.65 -1.29
CA PHE A 101 4.01 8.98 -2.39
C PHE A 101 2.49 8.92 -2.17
N ILE A 102 2.02 8.52 -0.99
CA ILE A 102 0.57 8.47 -0.68
C ILE A 102 -0.03 9.87 -0.66
N ARG A 103 0.69 10.90 -0.17
CA ARG A 103 0.23 12.30 -0.20
C ARG A 103 -0.07 12.76 -1.63
N THR A 104 0.82 12.42 -2.57
CA THR A 104 0.74 12.85 -3.97
C THR A 104 -0.19 11.99 -4.82
N LYS A 105 -0.24 10.67 -4.61
CA LYS A 105 -1.02 9.75 -5.47
C LYS A 105 -2.49 9.67 -5.12
N MET A 106 -2.83 9.71 -3.84
CA MET A 106 -4.23 9.67 -3.40
C MET A 106 -4.78 11.10 -3.27
N GLN A 107 -4.99 11.76 -4.41
CA GLN A 107 -5.70 13.04 -4.46
C GLN A 107 -7.19 12.75 -4.52
N GLY A 108 -7.94 13.38 -3.60
CA GLY A 108 -9.39 13.37 -3.54
C GLY A 108 -9.86 14.67 -2.94
#